data_AF-A0A6G1D9S9-F1
#
_entry.id   AF-A0A6G1D9S9-F1
#
_cell.length_a   1.000
_cell.length_b   1.000
_cell.length_c   1.000
_cell.angle_alpha   90.00
_cell.angle_beta   90.00
_cell.angle_gamma   90.00
#
_symmetry.space_group_name_H-M   'P 1'
#
loop_
_entity.id
_entity.type
_entity.pdbx_description
1 polymer ?
#
loop_
_entity_poly.entity_id
_entity_poly.type
_entity_poly.pdbx_seq_one_letter_code
_entity_poly.pdbx_strand_id
1 'polypeptide(L)'
;MELAGVGERFHGKTVLITGATGFIAKLLVEKILRLQPAVKRLYLLVRAADQVSAQKRVRSEIMQPQIFQHLREKYQTYFSSWFWDKVFPLAGDVSSKNLGIGDAGLSEDIRKETDIIINMAATVNFAERYDTALAINTMGVKHMIEFASKCANLELILLVSTAYVNIMEEGIMMEKPLQQWRSYDGRSNLDISEEMAFKKAKLKELVYNNASEHTIRHTMKKIGTQRAQKFGWANTYVFTKAMGEMLAYEQKSRLPIVIIRPTATTSTWKEPFPGWIEGAKAIDTWITNYGKGQLKFFPTDVATVIDIVRYYLPVLVIRN
;
A
#
# COMPACT_ATOMS: atom_id res chain seq x y z
N MET A 1 15.25 -26.94 -11.57
CA MET A 1 13.96 -26.79 -10.88
C MET A 1 13.18 -25.80 -11.70
N GLU A 2 12.23 -26.29 -12.49
CA GLU A 2 11.55 -25.52 -13.54
C GLU A 2 10.80 -24.33 -12.96
N LEU A 3 10.82 -23.22 -13.72
CA LEU A 3 10.01 -22.04 -13.50
C LEU A 3 8.54 -22.45 -13.57
N ALA A 4 7.93 -22.79 -12.44
CA ALA A 4 6.48 -22.74 -12.30
C ALA A 4 6.05 -21.36 -12.83
N GLY A 5 5.29 -21.36 -13.93
CA GLY A 5 4.91 -20.12 -14.60
C GLY A 5 4.26 -19.19 -13.58
N VAL A 6 4.41 -17.88 -13.78
CA VAL A 6 3.69 -16.85 -13.00
C VAL A 6 2.20 -17.20 -12.81
N GLY A 7 1.60 -17.93 -13.76
CA GLY A 7 0.24 -18.40 -13.72
C GLY A 7 -0.11 -19.53 -12.73
N GLU A 8 0.88 -20.14 -12.06
CA GLU A 8 0.67 -21.18 -11.04
C GLU A 8 0.84 -20.65 -9.61
N ARG A 9 1.45 -19.46 -9.43
CA ARG A 9 1.83 -18.94 -8.11
C ARG A 9 0.63 -18.71 -7.17
N PHE A 10 -0.56 -18.44 -7.73
CA PHE A 10 -1.79 -18.25 -6.97
C PHE A 10 -2.71 -19.48 -6.94
N HIS A 11 -2.36 -20.56 -7.63
CA HIS A 11 -3.20 -21.74 -7.68
C HIS A 11 -3.39 -22.34 -6.29
N GLY A 12 -4.65 -22.45 -5.85
CA GLY A 12 -5.01 -23.01 -4.54
C GLY A 12 -4.63 -22.13 -3.35
N LYS A 13 -4.04 -20.94 -3.60
CA LYS A 13 -3.58 -20.05 -2.54
C LYS A 13 -4.68 -19.17 -1.99
N THR A 14 -4.59 -18.89 -0.70
CA THR A 14 -5.32 -17.83 -0.01
C THR A 14 -4.43 -16.59 0.07
N VAL A 15 -4.95 -15.44 -0.35
CA VAL A 15 -4.21 -14.18 -0.37
C VAL A 15 -4.89 -13.15 0.53
N LEU A 16 -4.15 -12.58 1.47
CA LEU A 16 -4.58 -11.42 2.25
C LEU A 16 -4.05 -10.14 1.59
N ILE A 17 -4.95 -9.25 1.19
CA ILE A 17 -4.60 -7.98 0.53
C ILE A 17 -5.06 -6.81 1.42
N THR A 18 -4.12 -5.95 1.80
CA THR A 18 -4.43 -4.70 2.49
C THR A 18 -4.49 -3.54 1.50
N GLY A 19 -5.34 -2.56 1.77
CA GLY A 19 -5.47 -1.39 0.88
C GLY A 19 -6.16 -1.72 -0.44
N ALA A 20 -6.94 -2.82 -0.50
CA ALA A 20 -7.64 -3.30 -1.69
C ALA A 20 -8.56 -2.26 -2.35
N THR A 21 -9.01 -1.26 -1.59
CA THR A 21 -9.81 -0.14 -2.11
C THR A 21 -8.98 1.01 -2.72
N GLY A 22 -7.66 0.90 -2.73
CA GLY A 22 -6.78 1.82 -3.46
C GLY A 22 -6.73 1.50 -4.95
N PHE A 23 -6.53 2.53 -5.78
CA PHE A 23 -6.46 2.44 -7.25
C PHE A 23 -5.63 1.25 -7.77
N ILE A 24 -4.37 1.15 -7.35
CA ILE A 24 -3.42 0.10 -7.79
C ILE A 24 -3.84 -1.27 -7.26
N ALA A 25 -4.31 -1.35 -6.01
CA ALA A 25 -4.71 -2.61 -5.41
C ALA A 25 -5.98 -3.18 -6.06
N LYS A 26 -6.94 -2.34 -6.48
CA LYS A 26 -8.12 -2.78 -7.25
C LYS A 26 -7.72 -3.45 -8.55
N LEU A 27 -6.77 -2.87 -9.27
CA LEU A 27 -6.24 -3.45 -10.50
C LEU A 27 -5.55 -4.79 -10.24
N LEU A 28 -4.83 -4.92 -9.12
CA LEU A 28 -4.24 -6.20 -8.73
C LEU A 28 -5.33 -7.25 -8.43
N VAL A 29 -6.36 -6.89 -7.66
CA VAL A 29 -7.49 -7.79 -7.34
C VAL A 29 -8.21 -8.24 -8.61
N GLU A 30 -8.54 -7.31 -9.52
CA GLU A 30 -9.15 -7.63 -10.82
C GLU A 30 -8.28 -8.60 -11.61
N LYS A 31 -6.98 -8.31 -11.70
CA LYS A 31 -6.04 -9.10 -12.49
C LYS A 31 -5.86 -10.51 -11.93
N ILE A 32 -5.79 -10.66 -10.60
CA ILE A 32 -5.75 -11.99 -9.95
C ILE A 32 -7.04 -12.74 -10.27
N LEU A 33 -8.21 -12.14 -10.06
CA LEU A 33 -9.49 -12.79 -10.32
C LEU A 33 -9.70 -13.16 -11.79
N ARG A 34 -9.22 -12.35 -12.74
CA ARG A 34 -9.33 -12.59 -14.18
C ARG A 34 -8.36 -13.62 -14.71
N LEU A 35 -7.10 -13.57 -14.28
CA LEU A 35 -6.02 -14.40 -14.83
C LEU A 35 -5.71 -15.64 -13.99
N GLN A 36 -6.12 -15.68 -12.73
CA GLN A 36 -5.82 -16.76 -11.78
C GLN A 36 -7.12 -17.30 -11.16
N PRO A 37 -8.06 -17.85 -11.96
CA PRO A 37 -9.36 -18.30 -11.46
C PRO A 37 -9.26 -19.45 -10.43
N ALA A 38 -8.13 -20.16 -10.40
CA ALA A 38 -7.83 -21.22 -9.46
C ALA A 38 -7.31 -20.72 -8.09
N VAL A 39 -7.22 -19.39 -7.88
CA VAL A 39 -6.99 -18.84 -6.54
C VAL A 39 -8.11 -19.31 -5.60
N LYS A 40 -7.74 -19.76 -4.40
CA LYS A 40 -8.71 -20.31 -3.44
C LYS A 40 -9.57 -19.19 -2.89
N ARG A 41 -8.94 -18.14 -2.33
CA ARG A 41 -9.64 -17.03 -1.68
C ARG A 41 -8.79 -15.77 -1.61
N LEU A 42 -9.45 -14.61 -1.71
CA LEU A 42 -8.88 -13.29 -1.44
C LEU A 42 -9.55 -12.69 -0.19
N TYR A 43 -8.78 -12.53 0.88
CA TYR A 43 -9.16 -11.71 2.02
C TYR A 43 -8.83 -10.25 1.73
N LEU A 44 -9.84 -9.39 1.67
CA LEU A 44 -9.66 -7.96 1.42
C LEU A 44 -9.84 -7.19 2.71
N LEU A 45 -8.72 -6.80 3.34
CA LEU A 45 -8.74 -5.98 4.54
C LEU A 45 -9.17 -4.56 4.19
N VAL A 46 -10.34 -4.15 4.70
CA VAL A 46 -10.92 -2.83 4.48
C VAL A 46 -11.31 -2.18 5.80
N ARG A 47 -11.04 -0.87 5.91
CA ARG A 47 -11.44 -0.09 7.10
C ARG A 47 -12.96 0.03 7.15
N ALA A 48 -13.55 -0.58 8.16
CA ALA A 48 -14.99 -0.61 8.39
C ALA A 48 -15.25 -0.86 9.88
N ALA A 49 -16.42 -0.45 10.37
CA ALA A 49 -16.80 -0.67 11.78
C ALA A 49 -17.07 -2.14 12.11
N ASP A 50 -17.59 -2.89 11.14
CA ASP A 50 -18.00 -4.29 11.26
C ASP A 50 -17.96 -4.99 9.90
N GLN A 51 -18.22 -6.30 9.89
CA GLN A 51 -18.19 -7.11 8.68
C GLN A 51 -19.29 -6.77 7.67
N VAL A 52 -20.46 -6.32 8.14
CA VAL A 52 -21.54 -5.88 7.26
C VAL A 52 -21.11 -4.63 6.48
N SER A 53 -20.47 -3.70 7.17
CA SER A 53 -19.92 -2.48 6.59
C SER A 53 -18.75 -2.77 5.66
N ALA A 54 -17.89 -3.73 6.00
CA ALA A 54 -16.83 -4.21 5.12
C ALA A 54 -17.39 -4.81 3.82
N GLN A 55 -18.43 -5.64 3.92
CA GLN A 55 -19.09 -6.22 2.76
C GLN A 55 -19.73 -5.18 1.86
N LYS A 56 -20.45 -4.20 2.44
CA LYS A 56 -21.00 -3.05 1.68
C LYS A 56 -19.89 -2.29 0.96
N ARG A 57 -18.77 -2.06 1.63
CA ARG A 57 -17.63 -1.32 1.09
C ARG A 57 -16.93 -2.08 -0.05
N VAL A 58 -16.69 -3.38 0.09
CA VAL A 58 -16.14 -4.21 -1.00
C VAL A 58 -17.12 -4.25 -2.17
N ARG A 59 -18.43 -4.32 -1.91
CA ARG A 59 -19.44 -4.27 -2.98
C ARG A 59 -19.35 -2.97 -3.78
N SER A 60 -19.34 -1.81 -3.10
CA SER A 60 -19.36 -0.51 -3.77
C SER A 60 -18.02 -0.09 -4.37
N GLU A 61 -16.91 -0.34 -3.69
CA GLU A 61 -15.59 0.16 -4.09
C GLU A 61 -14.80 -0.87 -4.93
N ILE A 62 -15.20 -2.14 -4.96
CA ILE A 62 -14.47 -3.19 -5.70
C ILE A 62 -15.39 -3.93 -6.67
N MET A 63 -16.50 -4.52 -6.22
CA MET A 63 -17.34 -5.35 -7.09
C MET A 63 -18.07 -4.55 -8.20
N GLN A 64 -18.51 -3.32 -7.90
CA GLN A 64 -19.33 -2.49 -8.80
C GLN A 64 -18.55 -1.63 -9.81
N PRO A 65 -17.36 -1.06 -9.51
CA PRO A 65 -16.64 -0.20 -10.44
C PRO A 65 -16.41 -0.82 -11.82
N GLN A 66 -16.27 0.04 -12.82
CA GLN A 66 -16.14 -0.34 -14.23
C GLN A 66 -14.96 -1.28 -14.51
N ILE A 67 -13.89 -1.20 -13.71
CA ILE A 67 -12.73 -2.07 -13.84
C ILE A 67 -13.10 -3.57 -13.77
N PHE A 68 -14.12 -3.95 -12.99
CA PHE A 68 -14.60 -5.33 -12.89
C PHE A 68 -15.67 -5.70 -13.94
N GLN A 69 -15.93 -4.83 -14.94
CA GLN A 69 -16.95 -5.05 -15.97
C GLN A 69 -16.71 -6.34 -16.76
N HIS A 70 -15.49 -6.60 -17.20
CA HIS A 70 -15.16 -7.83 -17.94
C HIS A 70 -15.48 -9.11 -17.14
N LEU A 71 -15.23 -9.10 -15.83
CA LEU A 71 -15.60 -10.22 -14.96
C LEU A 71 -17.12 -10.34 -14.81
N ARG A 72 -17.83 -9.22 -14.69
CA ARG A 72 -19.31 -9.21 -14.67
C ARG A 72 -19.91 -9.77 -15.95
N GLU A 73 -19.38 -9.38 -17.11
CA GLU A 73 -19.83 -9.86 -18.41
C GLU A 73 -19.51 -11.34 -18.62
N LYS A 74 -18.33 -11.80 -18.15
CA LYS A 74 -17.93 -13.21 -18.23
C LYS A 74 -18.82 -14.13 -17.40
N TYR A 75 -19.14 -13.75 -16.17
CA TYR A 75 -19.89 -14.60 -15.24
C TYR A 75 -21.39 -14.31 -15.21
N GLN A 76 -21.83 -13.20 -15.81
CA GLN A 76 -23.24 -12.81 -15.97
C GLN A 76 -24.03 -12.93 -14.66
N THR A 77 -25.15 -13.67 -14.66
CA THR A 77 -26.01 -13.89 -13.49
C THR A 77 -25.29 -14.60 -12.33
N TYR A 78 -24.22 -15.36 -12.60
CA TYR A 78 -23.40 -16.04 -11.60
C TYR A 78 -22.30 -15.15 -11.02
N PHE A 79 -22.09 -13.93 -11.53
CA PHE A 79 -20.99 -13.08 -11.09
C PHE A 79 -21.02 -12.83 -9.58
N SER A 80 -22.19 -12.56 -9.00
CA SER A 80 -22.28 -12.25 -7.58
C SER A 80 -21.91 -13.46 -6.70
N SER A 81 -22.42 -14.66 -7.02
CA SER A 81 -22.09 -15.86 -6.24
C SER A 81 -20.62 -16.25 -6.41
N TRP A 82 -20.12 -16.24 -7.66
CA TRP A 82 -18.72 -16.50 -7.96
C TRP A 82 -17.77 -15.52 -7.26
N PHE A 83 -18.10 -14.22 -7.27
CA PHE A 83 -17.26 -13.19 -6.64
C PHE A 83 -17.15 -13.42 -5.13
N TRP A 84 -18.27 -13.70 -4.44
CA TRP A 84 -18.26 -13.93 -3.00
C TRP A 84 -17.70 -15.29 -2.58
N ASP A 85 -17.68 -16.28 -3.47
CA ASP A 85 -16.93 -17.53 -3.27
C ASP A 85 -15.41 -17.26 -3.23
N LYS A 86 -14.93 -16.38 -4.12
CA LYS A 86 -13.51 -16.02 -4.23
C LYS A 86 -13.06 -14.93 -3.27
N VAL A 87 -13.94 -14.01 -2.86
CA VAL A 87 -13.57 -12.80 -2.14
C VAL A 87 -14.28 -12.73 -0.79
N PHE A 88 -13.51 -12.57 0.27
CA PHE A 88 -14.01 -12.35 1.62
C PHE A 88 -13.65 -10.93 2.11
N PRO A 89 -14.64 -10.04 2.34
CA PRO A 89 -14.44 -8.75 2.99
C PRO A 89 -13.98 -8.94 4.43
N LEU A 90 -12.88 -8.29 4.81
CA LEU A 90 -12.35 -8.36 6.16
C LEU A 90 -12.32 -6.96 6.78
N ALA A 91 -13.18 -6.71 7.75
CA ALA A 91 -13.16 -5.49 8.55
C ALA A 91 -11.88 -5.43 9.39
N GLY A 92 -11.12 -4.36 9.21
CA GLY A 92 -9.95 -4.08 10.02
C GLY A 92 -9.14 -2.87 9.56
N ASP A 93 -8.08 -2.56 10.28
CA ASP A 93 -7.22 -1.41 10.03
C ASP A 93 -5.76 -1.80 10.33
N VAL A 94 -4.88 -1.61 9.34
CA VAL A 94 -3.45 -1.90 9.48
C VAL A 94 -2.80 -1.10 10.61
N SER A 95 -3.33 0.09 10.93
CA SER A 95 -2.82 0.91 12.03
C SER A 95 -3.07 0.33 13.42
N SER A 96 -3.88 -0.73 13.51
CA SER A 96 -4.21 -1.44 14.75
C SER A 96 -3.45 -2.76 14.86
N LYS A 97 -3.13 -3.17 16.09
CA LYS A 97 -2.57 -4.50 16.38
C LYS A 97 -3.50 -5.60 15.85
N ASN A 98 -2.92 -6.73 15.45
CA ASN A 98 -3.64 -7.84 14.80
C ASN A 98 -4.54 -7.37 13.63
N LEU A 99 -4.11 -6.32 12.92
CA LEU A 99 -4.83 -5.71 11.79
C LEU A 99 -6.22 -5.17 12.14
N GLY A 100 -6.52 -4.94 13.43
CA GLY A 100 -7.83 -4.46 13.87
C GLY A 100 -8.98 -5.44 13.64
N ILE A 101 -8.69 -6.72 13.42
CA ILE A 101 -9.72 -7.77 13.27
C ILE A 101 -10.31 -8.04 14.66
N GLY A 102 -11.57 -7.63 14.86
CA GLY A 102 -12.23 -7.71 16.17
C GLY A 102 -12.55 -9.13 16.62
N ASP A 103 -12.81 -10.04 15.68
CA ASP A 103 -13.10 -11.44 15.95
C ASP A 103 -11.81 -12.28 16.03
N ALA A 104 -11.51 -12.80 17.22
CA ALA A 104 -10.31 -13.58 17.47
C ALA A 104 -10.31 -14.95 16.76
N GLY A 105 -11.47 -15.59 16.64
CA GLY A 105 -11.62 -16.88 15.95
C GLY A 105 -11.38 -16.71 14.45
N LEU A 106 -12.03 -15.72 13.85
CA LEU A 106 -11.81 -15.37 12.45
C LEU A 106 -10.35 -14.98 12.18
N SER A 107 -9.73 -14.20 13.05
CA SER A 107 -8.31 -13.83 12.93
C SER A 107 -7.39 -15.05 12.97
N GLU A 108 -7.70 -16.05 13.80
CA GLU A 108 -6.96 -17.31 13.87
C GLU A 108 -7.15 -18.16 12.61
N ASP A 109 -8.38 -18.29 12.12
CA ASP A 109 -8.68 -19.05 10.90
C ASP A 109 -7.98 -18.46 9.68
N ILE A 110 -8.03 -17.13 9.52
CA ILE A 110 -7.33 -16.43 8.44
C ILE A 110 -5.82 -16.68 8.53
N ARG A 111 -5.22 -16.64 9.74
CA ARG A 111 -3.79 -16.90 9.92
C ARG A 111 -3.42 -18.33 9.51
N LYS A 112 -4.26 -19.33 9.83
CA LYS A 112 -4.02 -20.72 9.45
C LYS A 112 -4.05 -20.96 7.96
N GLU A 113 -4.89 -20.25 7.21
CA GLU A 113 -5.06 -20.51 5.78
C GLU A 113 -4.37 -19.52 4.84
N THR A 114 -3.82 -18.41 5.32
CA THR A 114 -3.14 -17.41 4.49
C THR A 114 -1.78 -17.89 4.02
N ASP A 115 -1.60 -17.96 2.70
CA ASP A 115 -0.32 -18.33 2.07
C ASP A 115 0.46 -17.10 1.59
N ILE A 116 -0.24 -16.04 1.15
CA ILE A 116 0.37 -14.84 0.58
C ILE A 116 -0.23 -13.60 1.23
N ILE A 117 0.61 -12.65 1.63
CA ILE A 117 0.19 -11.32 2.09
C ILE A 117 0.69 -10.27 1.11
N ILE A 118 -0.21 -9.43 0.61
CA ILE A 118 0.12 -8.28 -0.25
C ILE A 118 -0.27 -7.00 0.49
N ASN A 119 0.73 -6.30 1.01
CA ASN A 119 0.53 -5.08 1.78
C ASN A 119 0.64 -3.83 0.89
N MET A 120 -0.52 -3.28 0.50
CA MET A 120 -0.63 -2.05 -0.29
C MET A 120 -1.28 -0.91 0.47
N ALA A 121 -1.74 -1.14 1.70
CA ALA A 121 -2.28 -0.08 2.55
C ALA A 121 -1.21 0.98 2.84
N ALA A 122 -1.49 2.20 2.40
CA ALA A 122 -0.67 3.37 2.67
C ALA A 122 -1.53 4.64 2.61
N THR A 123 -1.12 5.66 3.38
CA THR A 123 -1.47 7.04 3.03
C THR A 123 -0.40 7.58 2.11
N VAL A 124 -0.80 7.97 0.90
CA VAL A 124 0.09 8.49 -0.17
C VAL A 124 0.11 10.01 -0.23
N ASN A 125 -0.50 10.68 0.75
CA ASN A 125 -0.56 12.13 0.81
C ASN A 125 0.77 12.69 1.35
N PHE A 126 1.47 13.48 0.54
CA PHE A 126 2.77 14.06 0.89
C PHE A 126 2.70 15.03 2.09
N ALA A 127 1.54 15.63 2.32
CA ALA A 127 1.24 16.49 3.46
C ALA A 127 0.14 15.87 4.36
N GLU A 128 0.29 14.57 4.66
CA GLU A 128 -0.52 13.89 5.68
C GLU A 128 -0.09 14.30 7.09
N ARG A 129 -1.02 14.19 8.05
CA ARG A 129 -0.69 14.32 9.47
C ARG A 129 0.35 13.26 9.86
N TYR A 130 1.40 13.67 10.58
CA TYR A 130 2.51 12.79 10.93
C TYR A 130 2.08 11.57 11.75
N ASP A 131 1.12 11.73 12.67
CA ASP A 131 0.55 10.62 13.44
C ASP A 131 -0.15 9.59 12.56
N THR A 132 -0.97 10.04 11.61
CA THR A 132 -1.65 9.18 10.65
C THR A 132 -0.65 8.45 9.74
N ALA A 133 0.35 9.18 9.23
CA ALA A 133 1.35 8.61 8.33
C ALA A 133 2.20 7.55 9.02
N LEU A 134 2.68 7.80 10.25
CA LEU A 134 3.37 6.80 11.07
C LEU A 134 2.48 5.59 11.37
N ALA A 135 1.23 5.81 11.75
CA ALA A 135 0.32 4.73 12.12
C ALA A 135 0.07 3.76 10.95
N ILE A 136 -0.07 4.28 9.72
CA ILE A 136 -0.38 3.46 8.54
C ILE A 136 0.89 2.94 7.87
N ASN A 137 1.79 3.83 7.45
CA ASN A 137 2.90 3.47 6.57
C ASN A 137 4.06 2.79 7.32
N THR A 138 4.21 3.05 8.61
CA THR A 138 5.29 2.51 9.45
C THR A 138 4.76 1.42 10.36
N MET A 139 3.87 1.76 11.30
CA MET A 139 3.34 0.79 12.26
C MET A 139 2.42 -0.23 11.60
N GLY A 140 1.72 0.13 10.52
CA GLY A 140 0.94 -0.83 9.76
C GLY A 140 1.78 -1.95 9.14
N VAL A 141 3.03 -1.66 8.76
CA VAL A 141 3.98 -2.69 8.34
C VAL A 141 4.36 -3.58 9.52
N LYS A 142 4.64 -3.00 10.70
CA LYS A 142 4.91 -3.77 11.92
C LYS A 142 3.76 -4.72 12.27
N HIS A 143 2.53 -4.23 12.34
CA HIS A 143 1.37 -5.04 12.69
C HIS A 143 1.08 -6.12 11.64
N MET A 144 1.30 -5.83 10.36
CA MET A 144 1.19 -6.83 9.29
C MET A 144 2.25 -7.93 9.46
N ILE A 145 3.48 -7.57 9.79
CA ILE A 145 4.54 -8.55 10.03
C ILE A 145 4.25 -9.39 11.29
N GLU A 146 3.77 -8.79 12.37
CA GLU A 146 3.35 -9.50 13.59
C GLU A 146 2.15 -10.44 13.34
N PHE A 147 1.27 -10.11 12.39
CA PHE A 147 0.21 -10.99 11.94
C PHE A 147 0.78 -12.14 11.10
N ALA A 148 1.65 -11.81 10.15
CA ALA A 148 2.28 -12.74 9.22
C ALA A 148 3.16 -13.77 9.94
N SER A 149 3.86 -13.39 10.99
CA SER A 149 4.70 -14.31 11.78
C SER A 149 3.91 -15.39 12.51
N LYS A 150 2.57 -15.28 12.54
CA LYS A 150 1.65 -16.26 13.12
C LYS A 150 0.90 -17.05 12.04
N CYS A 151 1.19 -16.83 10.75
CA CYS A 151 0.60 -17.58 9.65
C CYS A 151 1.34 -18.91 9.44
N ALA A 152 0.60 -20.01 9.43
CA ALA A 152 1.19 -21.35 9.39
C ALA A 152 1.77 -21.73 8.01
N ASN A 153 1.14 -21.24 6.92
CA ASN A 153 1.46 -21.62 5.55
C ASN A 153 2.08 -20.46 4.73
N LEU A 154 2.64 -19.45 5.40
CA LEU A 154 3.07 -18.24 4.73
C LEU A 154 4.26 -18.49 3.78
N GLU A 155 4.04 -18.24 2.50
CA GLU A 155 5.03 -18.39 1.43
C GLU A 155 5.61 -17.07 0.95
N LEU A 156 4.87 -15.96 1.11
CA LEU A 156 5.28 -14.66 0.60
C LEU A 156 4.60 -13.50 1.33
N ILE A 157 5.40 -12.49 1.66
CA ILE A 157 4.94 -11.15 2.00
C ILE A 157 5.44 -10.19 0.92
N LEU A 158 4.52 -9.66 0.12
CA LEU A 158 4.81 -8.57 -0.81
C LEU A 158 4.48 -7.23 -0.14
N LEU A 159 5.50 -6.44 0.16
CA LEU A 159 5.37 -5.07 0.66
C LEU A 159 5.53 -4.08 -0.50
N VAL A 160 4.50 -3.29 -0.77
CA VAL A 160 4.58 -2.23 -1.77
C VAL A 160 5.11 -0.96 -1.11
N SER A 161 6.30 -0.54 -1.50
CA SER A 161 6.95 0.69 -1.10
C SER A 161 6.94 1.73 -2.23
N THR A 162 8.01 2.50 -2.41
CA THR A 162 8.15 3.49 -3.47
C THR A 162 9.62 3.68 -3.84
N ALA A 163 9.94 3.90 -5.12
CA ALA A 163 11.30 4.20 -5.56
C ALA A 163 11.87 5.48 -4.91
N TYR A 164 10.99 6.41 -4.52
CA TYR A 164 11.38 7.70 -3.95
C TYR A 164 11.98 7.61 -2.55
N VAL A 165 12.02 6.43 -1.91
CA VAL A 165 12.85 6.25 -0.68
C VAL A 165 14.34 6.46 -0.95
N ASN A 166 14.76 6.40 -2.23
CA ASN A 166 16.13 6.60 -2.73
C ASN A 166 16.31 7.89 -3.56
N ILE A 167 15.65 8.99 -3.20
CA ILE A 167 15.50 10.15 -4.11
C ILE A 167 16.77 11.00 -4.38
N MET A 168 17.84 10.90 -3.59
CA MET A 168 18.98 11.84 -3.72
C MET A 168 20.21 11.23 -4.41
N GLU A 169 20.11 10.00 -4.93
CA GLU A 169 21.20 9.38 -5.69
C GLU A 169 20.94 9.54 -7.20
N GLU A 170 21.94 10.03 -7.92
CA GLU A 170 21.94 10.09 -9.38
C GLU A 170 22.64 8.86 -9.99
N GLY A 171 22.18 8.41 -11.15
CA GLY A 171 22.78 7.29 -11.89
C GLY A 171 22.10 5.94 -11.64
N ILE A 172 22.86 4.85 -11.84
CA ILE A 172 22.34 3.48 -11.71
C ILE A 172 22.22 3.12 -10.23
N MET A 173 20.97 3.07 -9.75
CA MET A 173 20.65 2.64 -8.39
C MET A 173 20.37 1.14 -8.33
N MET A 174 21.14 0.44 -7.49
CA MET A 174 20.90 -0.97 -7.21
C MET A 174 19.78 -1.14 -6.18
N GLU A 175 19.05 -2.27 -6.23
CA GLU A 175 18.01 -2.64 -5.25
C GLU A 175 18.61 -3.05 -3.89
N LYS A 176 19.33 -2.12 -3.26
CA LYS A 176 19.94 -2.31 -1.95
C LYS A 176 18.93 -1.99 -0.83
N PRO A 177 19.08 -2.65 0.33
CA PRO A 177 18.39 -2.26 1.55
C PRO A 177 18.71 -0.80 1.92
N LEU A 178 17.77 -0.11 2.54
CA LEU A 178 18.03 1.18 3.17
C LEU A 178 19.01 1.01 4.33
N GLN A 179 19.78 2.07 4.62
CA GLN A 179 20.61 2.13 5.82
C GLN A 179 19.74 1.96 7.06
N GLN A 180 19.93 0.84 7.78
CA GLN A 180 19.09 0.51 8.91
C GLN A 180 19.25 1.52 10.05
N TRP A 181 18.14 2.08 10.52
CA TRP A 181 18.09 2.98 11.68
C TRP A 181 18.92 4.25 11.52
N ARG A 182 19.09 4.72 10.29
CA ARG A 182 19.80 5.96 9.97
C ARG A 182 18.95 6.93 9.17
N SER A 183 19.28 8.21 9.24
CA SER A 183 18.85 9.20 8.24
C SER A 183 19.33 8.79 6.85
N TYR A 184 18.68 9.35 5.82
CA TYR A 184 19.02 9.10 4.43
C TYR A 184 20.51 9.36 4.13
N ASP A 185 21.06 10.46 4.66
CA ASP A 185 22.47 10.83 4.51
C ASP A 185 23.44 10.05 5.42
N GLY A 186 22.94 9.12 6.24
CA GLY A 186 23.72 8.32 7.18
C GLY A 186 24.24 9.08 8.40
N ARG A 187 23.94 10.38 8.56
CA ARG A 187 24.57 11.23 9.60
C ARG A 187 23.89 11.14 10.97
N SER A 188 22.62 10.78 11.02
CA SER A 188 21.82 10.74 12.26
C SER A 188 21.24 9.35 12.48
N ASN A 189 21.11 8.94 13.74
CA ASN A 189 20.30 7.76 14.10
C ASN A 189 18.82 8.07 13.93
N LEU A 190 18.07 7.08 13.44
CA LEU A 190 16.62 7.11 13.30
C LEU A 190 16.04 5.95 14.11
N ASP A 191 15.51 6.27 15.29
CA ASP A 191 14.80 5.31 16.13
C ASP A 191 13.28 5.53 15.99
N ILE A 192 12.58 4.51 15.46
CA ILE A 192 11.11 4.57 15.27
C ILE A 192 10.37 4.69 16.61
N SER A 193 10.90 4.10 17.68
CA SER A 193 10.32 4.21 19.03
C SER A 193 10.40 5.65 19.53
N GLU A 194 11.51 6.35 19.28
CA GLU A 194 11.65 7.78 19.58
C GLU A 194 10.69 8.63 18.75
N GLU A 195 10.56 8.37 17.44
CA GLU A 195 9.59 9.09 16.60
C GLU A 195 8.15 8.89 17.08
N MET A 196 7.81 7.67 17.53
CA MET A 196 6.50 7.35 18.09
C MET A 196 6.26 8.03 19.44
N ALA A 197 7.27 8.10 20.30
CA ALA A 197 7.22 8.82 21.57
C ALA A 197 7.07 10.33 21.35
N PHE A 198 7.86 10.91 20.44
CA PHE A 198 7.78 12.31 20.04
C PHE A 198 6.40 12.67 19.51
N LYS A 199 5.86 11.87 18.57
CA LYS A 199 4.51 12.04 18.04
C LYS A 199 3.46 12.02 19.15
N LYS A 200 3.57 11.07 20.09
CA LYS A 200 2.62 10.93 21.21
C LYS A 200 2.68 12.14 22.14
N ALA A 201 3.88 12.60 22.48
CA ALA A 201 4.08 13.78 23.32
C ALA A 201 3.47 15.04 22.67
N LYS A 202 3.72 15.25 21.37
CA LYS A 202 3.17 16.41 20.66
C LYS A 202 1.65 16.41 20.53
N LEU A 203 1.03 15.26 20.28
CA LEU A 203 -0.43 15.16 20.33
C LEU A 203 -0.99 15.45 21.73
N LYS A 204 -0.35 14.92 22.78
CA LYS A 204 -0.79 15.16 24.16
C LYS A 204 -0.68 16.64 24.53
N GLU A 205 0.40 17.30 24.14
CA GLU A 205 0.60 18.75 24.32
C GLU A 205 -0.51 19.56 23.63
N LEU A 206 -0.81 19.26 22.36
CA LEU A 206 -1.86 19.96 21.62
C LEU A 206 -3.25 19.78 22.25
N VAL A 207 -3.57 18.56 22.69
CA VAL A 207 -4.84 18.26 23.38
C VAL A 207 -4.91 18.97 24.73
N TYR A 208 -3.83 18.94 25.52
CA TYR A 208 -3.76 19.65 26.81
C TYR A 208 -3.99 21.16 26.65
N ASN A 209 -3.47 21.74 25.56
CA ASN A 209 -3.66 23.15 25.23
C ASN A 209 -5.03 23.46 24.57
N ASN A 210 -5.98 22.51 24.56
CA ASN A 210 -7.30 22.64 23.91
C ASN A 210 -7.20 23.12 22.44
N ALA A 211 -6.17 22.68 21.72
CA ALA A 211 -6.01 23.03 20.32
C ALA A 211 -7.20 22.49 19.50
N SER A 212 -7.73 23.31 18.59
CA SER A 212 -8.80 22.89 17.68
C SER A 212 -8.33 21.74 16.77
N GLU A 213 -9.28 20.96 16.23
CA GLU A 213 -8.96 19.89 15.27
C GLU A 213 -8.19 20.42 14.05
N HIS A 214 -8.53 21.62 13.59
CA HIS A 214 -7.82 22.30 12.51
C HIS A 214 -6.35 22.55 12.89
N THR A 215 -6.10 23.11 14.08
CA THR A 215 -4.75 23.38 14.59
C THR A 215 -3.96 22.09 14.77
N ILE A 216 -4.58 21.03 15.29
CA ILE A 216 -3.94 19.70 15.42
C ILE A 216 -3.55 19.19 14.04
N ARG A 217 -4.48 19.16 13.09
CA ARG A 217 -4.24 18.70 11.73
C ARG A 217 -3.11 19.49 11.06
N HIS A 218 -3.15 20.82 11.13
CA HIS A 218 -2.11 21.66 10.52
C HIS A 218 -0.74 21.44 11.16
N THR A 219 -0.68 21.41 12.49
CA THR A 219 0.56 21.21 13.24
C THR A 219 1.17 19.84 12.95
N MET A 220 0.36 18.78 12.95
CA MET A 220 0.85 17.42 12.67
C MET A 220 1.33 17.25 11.23
N LYS A 221 0.76 17.99 10.26
CA LYS A 221 1.30 18.03 8.89
C LYS A 221 2.67 18.72 8.85
N LYS A 222 2.78 19.90 9.48
CA LYS A 222 4.03 20.66 9.56
C LYS A 222 5.14 19.83 10.22
N ILE A 223 4.83 19.14 11.31
CA ILE A 223 5.75 18.22 11.98
C ILE A 223 6.24 17.14 11.01
N GLY A 224 5.33 16.49 10.27
CA GLY A 224 5.71 15.45 9.31
C GLY A 224 6.73 15.93 8.29
N THR A 225 6.50 17.11 7.71
CA THR A 225 7.43 17.75 6.77
C THR A 225 8.77 18.05 7.44
N GLN A 226 8.77 18.61 8.65
CA GLN A 226 10.00 18.92 9.40
C GLN A 226 10.80 17.66 9.74
N ARG A 227 10.13 16.56 10.13
CA ARG A 227 10.81 15.29 10.42
C ARG A 227 11.40 14.68 9.16
N ALA A 228 10.65 14.65 8.05
CA ALA A 228 11.15 14.16 6.78
C ALA A 228 12.42 14.91 6.35
N GLN A 229 12.40 16.25 6.40
CA GLN A 229 13.55 17.10 6.10
C GLN A 229 14.73 16.84 7.04
N LYS A 230 14.47 16.74 8.35
CA LYS A 230 15.50 16.46 9.36
C LYS A 230 16.28 15.17 9.05
N PHE A 231 15.60 14.14 8.58
CA PHE A 231 16.23 12.85 8.28
C PHE A 231 16.56 12.65 6.79
N GLY A 232 16.42 13.68 5.95
CA GLY A 232 16.88 13.68 4.56
C GLY A 232 15.91 13.08 3.53
N TRP A 233 14.63 12.94 3.85
CA TRP A 233 13.60 12.53 2.88
C TRP A 233 12.74 13.71 2.41
N ALA A 234 12.32 13.66 1.15
CA ALA A 234 11.62 14.78 0.50
C ALA A 234 10.28 15.17 1.14
N ASN A 235 9.55 14.21 1.71
CA ASN A 235 8.25 14.46 2.34
C ASN A 235 7.86 13.35 3.33
N THR A 236 6.77 13.59 4.08
CA THR A 236 6.25 12.69 5.11
C THR A 236 5.92 11.29 4.58
N TYR A 237 5.39 11.19 3.36
CA TYR A 237 5.06 9.90 2.75
C TYR A 237 6.32 9.05 2.55
N VAL A 238 7.31 9.60 1.84
CA VAL A 238 8.58 8.89 1.58
C VAL A 238 9.27 8.50 2.88
N PHE A 239 9.34 9.42 3.85
CA PHE A 239 9.96 9.16 5.15
C PHE A 239 9.29 8.00 5.90
N THR A 240 7.96 7.99 5.96
CA THR A 240 7.23 6.93 6.67
C THR A 240 7.26 5.58 5.94
N LYS A 241 7.36 5.58 4.60
CA LYS A 241 7.63 4.37 3.80
C LYS A 241 9.02 3.82 4.07
N ALA A 242 10.04 4.67 4.15
CA ALA A 242 11.40 4.26 4.50
C ALA A 242 11.45 3.58 5.87
N MET A 243 10.81 4.16 6.90
CA MET A 243 10.70 3.53 8.22
C MET A 243 9.95 2.19 8.18
N GLY A 244 8.89 2.07 7.36
CA GLY A 244 8.20 0.80 7.13
C GLY A 244 9.10 -0.26 6.50
N GLU A 245 9.94 0.12 5.53
CA GLU A 245 10.92 -0.80 4.94
C GLU A 245 11.98 -1.26 5.94
N MET A 246 12.47 -0.38 6.82
CA MET A 246 13.44 -0.76 7.86
C MET A 246 12.86 -1.83 8.80
N LEU A 247 11.62 -1.65 9.27
CA LEU A 247 10.91 -2.65 10.08
C LEU A 247 10.74 -3.98 9.35
N ALA A 248 10.42 -3.94 8.05
CA ALA A 248 10.29 -5.14 7.25
C ALA A 248 11.64 -5.85 7.05
N TYR A 249 12.71 -5.08 6.87
CA TYR A 249 14.03 -5.63 6.64
C TYR A 249 14.58 -6.39 7.86
N GLU A 250 14.29 -5.95 9.10
CA GLU A 250 14.69 -6.69 10.32
C GLU A 250 14.15 -8.12 10.35
N GLN A 251 12.98 -8.34 9.78
CA GLN A 251 12.31 -9.64 9.81
C GLN A 251 12.59 -10.46 8.54
N LYS A 252 13.37 -9.93 7.59
CA LYS A 252 13.66 -10.61 6.30
C LYS A 252 14.40 -11.94 6.47
N SER A 253 15.16 -12.12 7.56
CA SER A 253 15.81 -13.40 7.86
C SER A 253 14.85 -14.47 8.40
N ARG A 254 13.65 -14.07 8.85
CA ARG A 254 12.64 -14.96 9.46
C ARG A 254 11.40 -15.14 8.60
N LEU A 255 11.10 -14.19 7.72
CA LEU A 255 9.88 -14.16 6.92
C LEU A 255 10.21 -13.94 5.44
N PRO A 256 9.41 -14.52 4.51
CA PRO A 256 9.64 -14.41 3.07
C PRO A 256 9.20 -13.05 2.52
N ILE A 257 9.94 -11.99 2.88
CA ILE A 257 9.59 -10.61 2.56
C ILE A 257 10.23 -10.17 1.25
N VAL A 258 9.40 -9.66 0.35
CA VAL A 258 9.78 -8.97 -0.89
C VAL A 258 9.26 -7.54 -0.84
N ILE A 259 10.14 -6.58 -1.08
CA ILE A 259 9.79 -5.15 -1.14
C ILE A 259 9.84 -4.74 -2.60
N ILE A 260 8.72 -4.22 -3.12
CA ILE A 260 8.70 -3.60 -4.47
C ILE A 260 8.61 -2.09 -4.33
N ARG A 261 9.38 -1.37 -5.15
CA ARG A 261 9.49 0.09 -5.10
C ARG A 261 9.00 0.73 -6.41
N PRO A 262 7.68 0.83 -6.63
CA PRO A 262 7.14 1.51 -7.82
C PRO A 262 7.47 3.02 -7.82
N THR A 263 7.59 3.59 -9.03
CA THR A 263 7.66 5.03 -9.31
C THR A 263 6.25 5.62 -9.49
N ALA A 264 6.12 6.78 -10.13
CA ALA A 264 4.83 7.41 -10.39
C ALA A 264 3.95 6.52 -11.27
N THR A 265 2.81 6.09 -10.75
CA THR A 265 1.84 5.26 -11.49
C THR A 265 0.75 6.12 -12.13
N THR A 266 0.37 5.81 -13.37
CA THR A 266 -0.76 6.45 -14.08
C THR A 266 -1.79 5.40 -14.55
N SER A 267 -2.71 5.82 -15.44
CA SER A 267 -3.76 5.01 -16.04
C SER A 267 -3.26 3.71 -16.68
N THR A 268 -4.19 2.77 -16.86
CA THR A 268 -3.89 1.48 -17.50
C THR A 268 -3.51 1.67 -18.96
N TRP A 269 -2.48 0.94 -19.42
CA TRP A 269 -2.11 0.98 -20.84
C TRP A 269 -3.06 0.15 -21.71
N LYS A 270 -3.29 -1.11 -21.32
CA LYS A 270 -4.09 -2.08 -22.10
C LYS A 270 -5.12 -2.81 -21.25
N GLU A 271 -4.72 -3.34 -20.10
CA GLU A 271 -5.57 -4.19 -19.27
C GLU A 271 -6.08 -3.49 -17.99
N PRO A 272 -7.31 -3.79 -17.52
CA PRO A 272 -8.32 -4.61 -18.21
C PRO A 272 -8.95 -3.90 -19.41
N PHE A 273 -8.86 -2.58 -19.47
CA PHE A 273 -9.07 -1.78 -20.68
C PHE A 273 -8.17 -0.54 -20.65
N PRO A 274 -7.82 0.05 -21.80
CA PRO A 274 -6.97 1.23 -21.86
C PRO A 274 -7.57 2.45 -21.16
N GLY A 275 -6.74 3.23 -20.48
CA GLY A 275 -7.09 4.54 -19.94
C GLY A 275 -7.92 4.52 -18.65
N TRP A 276 -8.16 3.36 -18.04
CA TRP A 276 -8.84 3.32 -16.75
C TRP A 276 -8.00 4.02 -15.68
N ILE A 277 -8.65 4.89 -14.93
CA ILE A 277 -8.06 5.62 -13.82
C ILE A 277 -9.11 5.89 -12.75
N GLU A 278 -8.69 5.92 -11.49
CA GLU A 278 -9.57 6.24 -10.38
C GLU A 278 -9.12 7.52 -9.65
N GLY A 279 -9.79 8.62 -9.98
CA GLY A 279 -9.44 9.97 -9.52
C GLY A 279 -8.14 10.48 -10.15
N ALA A 280 -7.88 11.78 -10.03
CA ALA A 280 -6.61 12.35 -10.47
C ALA A 280 -5.52 12.07 -9.42
N LYS A 281 -4.43 11.38 -9.79
CA LYS A 281 -3.21 11.31 -8.98
C LYS A 281 -2.25 12.40 -9.42
N ALA A 282 -1.13 12.53 -8.71
CA ALA A 282 -0.18 13.63 -8.85
C ALA A 282 0.09 13.98 -10.33
N ILE A 283 0.60 13.02 -11.12
CA ILE A 283 0.92 13.25 -12.53
C ILE A 283 -0.31 13.48 -13.40
N ASP A 284 -1.45 12.86 -13.08
CA ASP A 284 -2.66 12.98 -13.88
C ASP A 284 -3.30 14.36 -13.74
N THR A 285 -3.18 15.00 -12.57
CA THR A 285 -3.60 16.39 -12.37
C THR A 285 -2.83 17.33 -13.31
N TRP A 286 -1.52 17.13 -13.41
CA TRP A 286 -0.68 17.89 -14.33
C TRP A 286 -1.07 17.67 -15.80
N ILE A 287 -1.18 16.40 -16.22
CA ILE A 287 -1.57 16.02 -17.59
C ILE A 287 -2.95 16.60 -17.95
N THR A 288 -3.92 16.48 -17.04
CA THR A 288 -5.29 16.96 -17.26
C THR A 288 -5.35 18.48 -17.36
N ASN A 289 -4.64 19.21 -16.48
CA ASN A 289 -4.62 20.67 -16.51
C ASN A 289 -3.92 21.21 -17.75
N TYR A 290 -2.86 20.52 -18.22
CA TYR A 290 -2.22 20.83 -19.50
C TYR A 290 -3.16 20.60 -20.68
N GLY A 291 -3.81 19.43 -20.74
CA GLY A 291 -4.79 19.10 -21.79
C GLY A 291 -6.01 20.03 -21.82
N LYS A 292 -6.40 20.61 -20.68
CA LYS A 292 -7.47 21.63 -20.57
C LYS A 292 -6.99 23.05 -20.89
N GLY A 293 -5.70 23.26 -21.17
CA GLY A 293 -5.12 24.60 -21.37
C GLY A 293 -5.03 25.47 -20.12
N GLN A 294 -5.28 24.91 -18.93
CA GLN A 294 -5.17 25.62 -17.65
C GLN A 294 -3.71 25.73 -17.20
N LEU A 295 -2.91 24.73 -17.52
CA LEU A 295 -1.46 24.76 -17.36
C LEU A 295 -0.82 25.02 -18.72
N LYS A 296 -0.20 26.18 -18.89
CA LYS A 296 0.41 26.60 -20.17
C LYS A 296 1.82 26.05 -20.39
N PHE A 297 2.55 25.78 -19.32
CA PHE A 297 3.91 25.25 -19.37
C PHE A 297 4.23 24.48 -18.09
N PHE A 298 5.21 23.60 -18.18
CA PHE A 298 5.77 22.87 -17.04
C PHE A 298 7.09 23.53 -16.63
N PRO A 299 7.21 24.06 -15.40
CA PRO A 299 8.45 24.65 -14.92
C PRO A 299 9.43 23.55 -14.48
N THR A 300 9.97 22.81 -15.47
CA THR A 300 10.95 21.75 -15.28
C THR A 300 12.09 21.92 -16.26
N ASP A 301 13.27 21.40 -15.93
CA ASP A 301 14.33 21.28 -16.92
C ASP A 301 13.88 20.29 -18.02
N VAL A 302 14.06 20.65 -19.29
CA VAL A 302 13.73 19.82 -20.45
C VAL A 302 14.52 18.50 -20.49
N ALA A 303 15.67 18.45 -19.81
CA ALA A 303 16.47 17.24 -19.62
C ALA A 303 15.95 16.34 -18.48
N THR A 304 14.99 16.80 -17.69
CA THR A 304 14.43 16.02 -16.57
C THR A 304 13.69 14.80 -17.09
N VAL A 305 14.14 13.61 -16.71
CA VAL A 305 13.43 12.36 -16.99
C VAL A 305 12.33 12.18 -15.95
N ILE A 306 11.08 12.08 -16.41
CA ILE A 306 9.94 11.72 -15.58
C ILE A 306 9.58 10.26 -15.89
N ASP A 307 9.92 9.36 -14.98
CA ASP A 307 9.47 7.97 -15.09
C ASP A 307 8.00 7.84 -14.65
N ILE A 308 7.16 7.41 -15.59
CA ILE A 308 5.73 7.20 -15.38
C ILE A 308 5.41 5.76 -15.76
N VAL A 309 5.18 4.93 -14.76
CA VAL A 309 4.76 3.54 -14.95
C VAL A 309 3.26 3.53 -15.20
N ARG A 310 2.87 3.24 -16.44
CA ARG A 310 1.48 2.84 -16.73
C ARG A 310 1.19 1.57 -15.97
N TYR A 311 0.04 1.46 -15.31
CA TYR A 311 -0.20 0.28 -14.49
C TYR A 311 -0.20 -0.99 -15.35
N TYR A 312 0.93 -1.69 -15.24
CA TYR A 312 1.18 -3.02 -15.71
C TYR A 312 2.01 -3.63 -14.60
N LEU A 313 1.35 -4.06 -13.51
CA LEU A 313 2.00 -5.06 -12.68
C LEU A 313 2.02 -6.33 -13.55
N PRO A 314 3.17 -6.81 -14.05
CA PRO A 314 3.24 -8.22 -14.37
C PRO A 314 2.82 -8.91 -13.08
N VAL A 315 1.85 -9.81 -13.15
CA VAL A 315 1.46 -10.61 -11.99
C VAL A 315 2.78 -11.21 -11.50
N LEU A 316 3.26 -10.72 -10.37
CA LEU A 316 4.52 -11.04 -9.71
C LEU A 316 5.59 -11.79 -10.55
N VAL A 317 6.42 -11.05 -11.30
CA VAL A 317 7.78 -11.54 -11.57
C VAL A 317 8.60 -11.19 -10.34
N ILE A 318 8.36 -11.92 -9.24
CA ILE A 318 9.30 -11.95 -8.12
C ILE A 318 10.36 -12.97 -8.51
N ARG A 319 11.54 -12.48 -8.88
CA ARG A 319 12.74 -13.32 -8.89
C ARG A 319 13.30 -13.29 -7.47
N ASN A 320 13.47 -14.47 -6.87
CA ASN A 320 14.25 -14.63 -5.65
C ASN A 320 15.72 -14.28 -5.91
#